data_AF-A0A7S2HP80-F1
#
_entry.id   AF-A0A7S2HP80-F1
#
_cell.length_a   1.000
_cell.length_b   1.000
_cell.length_c   1.000
_cell.angle_alpha   90.00
_cell.angle_beta   90.00
_cell.angle_gamma   90.00
#
_symmetry.space_group_name_H-M   'P 1'
#
loop_
_entity.id
_entity.type
_entity.pdbx_description
1 polymer ?
#
loop_
_entity_poly.entity_id
_entity_poly.type
_entity_poly.pdbx_seq_one_letter_code
_entity_poly.pdbx_strand_id
1 'polypeptide(L)'
;VTPLIDEGGFIWICGTFRNSFKGVIKLSSEGTEVLRIHIEDQIVATPVLADGSIYLGIDRGVAACYSLERGEQRWTARYAPGCGNDSWSIGYGQETLVLAGKSTEALPWNNCVFGISSSDGSFRWRFEATLLLFF
;
A
#
# COMPACT_ATOMS: atom_id res chain seq x y z
N VAL A 1 10.65 1.33 -6.25
CA VAL A 1 10.09 -0.04 -6.34
C VAL A 1 10.74 -0.85 -5.24
N THR A 2 9.94 -1.35 -4.30
CA THR A 2 10.42 -2.18 -3.19
C THR A 2 9.96 -3.61 -3.44
N PRO A 3 10.85 -4.60 -3.61
CA PRO A 3 10.45 -5.99 -3.74
C PRO A 3 10.12 -6.59 -2.36
N LEU A 4 9.14 -7.50 -2.34
CA LEU A 4 8.78 -8.33 -1.19
C LEU A 4 8.87 -9.81 -1.57
N ILE A 5 9.14 -10.69 -0.62
CA ILE A 5 9.16 -12.14 -0.84
C ILE A 5 8.15 -12.76 0.13
N ASP A 6 7.26 -13.61 -0.36
CA ASP A 6 6.33 -14.37 0.49
C ASP A 6 6.93 -15.71 0.96
N GLU A 7 6.25 -16.39 1.88
CA GLU A 7 6.68 -17.69 2.41
C GLU A 7 6.82 -18.78 1.35
N GLY A 8 6.13 -18.63 0.20
CA GLY A 8 6.22 -19.53 -0.95
C GLY A 8 7.42 -19.26 -1.85
N GLY A 9 8.22 -18.23 -1.57
CA GLY A 9 9.36 -17.83 -2.37
C GLY A 9 9.00 -17.03 -3.62
N PHE A 10 7.76 -16.55 -3.76
CA PHE A 10 7.39 -15.64 -4.84
C PHE A 10 7.86 -14.23 -4.54
N ILE A 11 8.32 -13.54 -5.58
CA ILE A 11 8.79 -12.17 -5.50
C ILE A 11 7.66 -11.24 -5.97
N TRP A 12 7.31 -10.26 -5.15
CA TRP A 12 6.28 -9.27 -5.41
C TRP A 12 6.92 -7.92 -5.68
N ILE A 13 6.67 -7.37 -6.86
CA ILE A 13 7.22 -6.08 -7.31
C ILE A 13 6.07 -5.10 -7.48
N CYS A 14 6.12 -3.99 -6.76
CA CYS A 14 5.10 -2.96 -6.79
C CYS A 14 5.65 -1.61 -7.26
N GLY A 15 4.92 -0.96 -8.14
CA GLY A 15 5.21 0.42 -8.55
C GLY A 15 4.77 0.72 -9.96
N THR A 16 5.44 1.71 -10.55
CA THR A 16 5.24 2.14 -11.93
C THR A 16 6.38 1.63 -12.80
N PHE A 17 6.02 1.02 -13.93
CA PHE A 17 6.90 0.33 -14.85
C PHE A 17 7.05 1.11 -16.16
N ARG A 18 8.05 0.77 -16.98
CA ARG A 18 8.45 1.53 -18.19
C ARG A 18 7.32 1.81 -19.18
N ASN A 19 6.31 0.94 -19.26
CA ASN A 19 5.16 1.10 -20.16
C ASN A 19 4.00 1.87 -19.51
N SER A 20 4.29 2.71 -18.52
CA SER A 20 3.29 3.42 -17.69
C SER A 20 2.33 2.51 -16.92
N PHE A 21 2.55 1.18 -16.96
CA PHE A 21 1.82 0.23 -16.12
C PHE A 21 2.12 0.56 -14.66
N LYS A 22 1.08 0.76 -13.87
CA LYS A 22 1.18 0.86 -12.41
C LYS A 22 0.51 -0.38 -11.84
N GLY A 23 1.15 -0.99 -10.86
CA GLY A 23 0.56 -2.12 -10.19
C GLY A 23 1.56 -3.08 -9.58
N VAL A 24 1.15 -4.34 -9.54
CA VAL A 24 1.86 -5.43 -8.86
C VAL A 24 2.19 -6.52 -9.86
N ILE A 25 3.43 -6.99 -9.82
CA ILE A 25 3.89 -8.17 -10.56
C ILE A 25 4.35 -9.21 -9.53
N LYS A 26 3.84 -10.43 -9.64
CA LYS A 26 4.33 -11.60 -8.91
C LYS A 26 5.25 -12.40 -9.84
N LEU A 27 6.44 -12.73 -9.37
CA LEU A 27 7.40 -13.58 -10.07
C LEU A 27 7.62 -14.87 -9.28
N SER A 28 7.91 -15.97 -9.97
CA SER A 28 8.49 -17.16 -9.35
C SER A 28 9.91 -16.88 -8.84
N SER A 29 10.46 -17.81 -8.07
CA SER A 29 11.88 -17.77 -7.64
C SER A 29 12.89 -17.77 -8.81
N GLU A 30 12.44 -18.11 -10.01
CA GLU A 30 13.24 -18.11 -11.25
C GLU A 30 13.05 -16.82 -12.07
N GLY A 31 12.22 -15.88 -11.60
CA GLY A 31 11.98 -14.60 -12.28
C GLY A 31 10.92 -14.65 -13.38
N THR A 32 10.12 -15.72 -13.47
CA THR A 32 9.00 -15.82 -14.42
C THR A 32 7.76 -15.15 -13.86
N GLU A 33 7.08 -14.32 -14.65
CA GLU A 33 5.81 -13.69 -14.24
C GLU A 33 4.70 -14.72 -14.04
N VAL A 34 4.07 -14.66 -12.86
CA VAL A 34 3.00 -15.56 -12.42
C VAL A 34 1.66 -14.82 -12.35
N LEU A 35 1.68 -13.56 -11.94
CA LEU A 35 0.49 -12.74 -11.76
C LEU A 35 0.80 -11.28 -12.05
N ARG A 36 -0.20 -10.58 -12.60
CA ARG A 36 -0.19 -9.14 -12.82
C ARG A 36 -1.49 -8.51 -12.33
N ILE A 37 -1.37 -7.49 -11.51
CA ILE A 37 -2.50 -6.70 -10.99
C ILE A 37 -2.34 -5.27 -11.49
N HIS A 38 -3.33 -4.77 -12.23
CA HIS A 38 -3.35 -3.37 -12.64
C HIS A 38 -3.92 -2.49 -11.54
N ILE A 39 -3.23 -1.38 -11.28
CA ILE A 39 -3.66 -0.35 -10.34
C ILE A 39 -3.76 0.96 -11.13
N GLU A 40 -4.90 1.63 -11.01
CA GLU A 40 -5.18 2.85 -11.79
C GLU A 40 -4.23 4.01 -11.43
N ASP A 41 -3.92 4.14 -10.13
CA ASP A 41 -3.15 5.25 -9.58
C ASP A 41 -1.77 4.84 -9.06
N GLN A 42 -0.97 5.85 -8.70
CA GLN A 42 0.40 5.63 -8.23
C GLN A 42 0.39 4.89 -6.89
N ILE A 43 1.20 3.83 -6.80
CA ILE A 43 1.52 3.18 -5.53
C ILE A 43 2.60 4.04 -4.88
N VAL A 44 2.27 4.64 -3.74
CA VAL A 44 3.12 5.62 -3.06
C VAL A 44 3.85 5.05 -1.85
N ALA A 45 3.46 3.87 -1.39
CA ALA A 45 4.00 3.22 -0.20
C ALA A 45 4.58 1.84 -0.51
N THR A 46 5.56 1.40 0.29
CA THR A 46 6.00 -0.01 0.27
C THR A 46 4.86 -0.90 0.77
N PRO A 47 4.46 -1.96 0.03
CA PRO A 47 3.34 -2.82 0.41
C PRO A 47 3.61 -3.63 1.67
N VAL A 48 2.55 -4.29 2.17
CA VAL A 48 2.66 -5.41 3.11
C VAL A 48 2.02 -6.66 2.50
N LEU A 49 2.66 -7.81 2.70
CA LEU A 49 2.06 -9.13 2.51
C LEU A 49 1.64 -9.68 3.88
N ALA A 50 0.35 -9.93 4.08
CA ALA A 50 -0.15 -10.56 5.31
C ALA A 50 -1.52 -11.18 5.07
N ASP A 51 -1.81 -12.28 5.78
CA ASP A 51 -3.12 -12.97 5.77
C ASP A 51 -3.66 -13.25 4.36
N GLY A 52 -2.76 -13.78 3.51
CA GLY A 52 -3.09 -14.10 2.12
C GLY A 52 -3.42 -12.89 1.25
N SER A 53 -3.04 -11.68 1.68
CA SER A 53 -3.31 -10.42 0.99
C SER A 53 -2.06 -9.59 0.76
N ILE A 54 -2.07 -8.78 -0.31
CA ILE A 54 -1.19 -7.63 -0.48
C ILE A 54 -1.97 -6.35 -0.22
N TYR A 55 -1.43 -5.50 0.63
CA TYR A 55 -1.98 -4.19 0.97
C TYR A 55 -1.15 -3.10 0.33
N LEU A 56 -1.82 -2.18 -0.37
CA LEU A 56 -1.20 -1.11 -1.14
C LEU A 56 -1.62 0.25 -0.59
N GLY A 57 -0.66 1.18 -0.53
CA GLY A 57 -0.91 2.60 -0.33
C GLY A 57 -0.87 3.27 -1.70
N ILE A 58 -1.99 3.84 -2.09
CA ILE A 58 -2.23 4.48 -3.38
C ILE A 58 -2.35 6.00 -3.14
N ASP A 59 -2.00 6.78 -4.17
CA ASP A 59 -2.13 8.22 -4.17
C ASP A 59 -3.52 8.70 -3.73
N ARG A 60 -3.61 9.96 -3.30
CA ARG A 60 -4.83 10.60 -2.76
C ARG A 60 -5.38 9.91 -1.52
N GLY A 61 -4.52 9.30 -0.69
CA GLY A 61 -4.91 8.75 0.61
C GLY A 61 -5.82 7.53 0.51
N VAL A 62 -5.58 6.70 -0.50
CA VAL A 62 -6.34 5.47 -0.76
C VAL A 62 -5.51 4.25 -0.37
N ALA A 63 -6.13 3.27 0.28
CA ALA A 63 -5.56 1.96 0.50
C ALA A 63 -6.36 0.92 -0.29
N ALA A 64 -5.69 -0.15 -0.72
CA ALA A 64 -6.34 -1.26 -1.42
C ALA A 64 -5.78 -2.59 -0.96
N CYS A 65 -6.60 -3.63 -1.06
CA CYS A 65 -6.25 -5.00 -0.69
C CYS A 65 -6.54 -5.94 -1.86
N TYR A 66 -5.58 -6.81 -2.18
CA TYR A 66 -5.71 -7.82 -3.21
C TYR A 66 -5.29 -9.20 -2.68
N SER A 67 -5.91 -10.27 -3.19
CA SER A 67 -5.56 -11.65 -2.86
C SER A 67 -4.16 -12.02 -3.39
N LEU A 68 -3.32 -12.67 -2.58
CA LEU A 68 -2.01 -13.19 -3.04
C LEU A 68 -2.14 -14.40 -3.97
N GLU A 69 -3.27 -15.11 -3.91
CA GLU A 69 -3.52 -16.29 -4.73
C GLU A 69 -3.85 -15.90 -6.18
N ARG A 70 -4.81 -14.98 -6.35
CA ARG A 70 -5.42 -14.68 -7.67
C ARG A 70 -5.31 -13.22 -8.11
N GLY A 71 -4.83 -12.33 -7.25
CA GLY A 71 -4.75 -10.90 -7.54
C GLY A 71 -6.10 -10.19 -7.59
N GLU A 72 -7.17 -10.83 -7.12
CA GLU A 72 -8.50 -10.24 -7.06
C GLU A 72 -8.55 -9.15 -5.98
N GLN A 73 -9.18 -8.01 -6.30
CA GLN A 73 -9.40 -6.92 -5.35
C GLN A 73 -10.41 -7.36 -4.29
N ARG A 74 -10.01 -7.31 -3.01
CA ARG A 74 -10.91 -7.55 -1.87
C ARG A 74 -11.63 -6.28 -1.46
N TRP A 75 -10.90 -5.17 -1.36
CA TRP A 75 -11.46 -3.86 -1.04
C TRP A 75 -10.53 -2.71 -1.47
N THR A 76 -11.11 -1.52 -1.57
CA THR A 76 -10.41 -0.24 -1.72
C THR A 76 -11.11 0.77 -0.81
N ALA A 77 -10.35 1.55 -0.05
CA ALA A 77 -10.88 2.50 0.92
C ALA A 77 -10.04 3.78 0.96
N ARG A 78 -10.71 4.93 1.05
CA ARG A 78 -10.04 6.20 1.35
C ARG A 78 -9.81 6.28 2.86
N TYR A 79 -8.56 6.35 3.29
CA TYR A 79 -8.18 6.47 4.71
C TYR A 79 -7.79 7.89 5.12
N ALA A 80 -7.40 8.73 4.16
CA ALA A 80 -7.03 10.12 4.38
C ALA A 80 -7.52 11.02 3.23
N PRO A 81 -7.68 12.34 3.45
CA PRO A 81 -7.90 13.31 2.37
C PRO A 81 -6.83 13.24 1.27
N GLY A 82 -5.59 12.93 1.65
CA GLY A 82 -4.50 12.71 0.71
C GLY A 82 -3.29 12.07 1.37
N CYS A 83 -2.28 11.79 0.57
CA CYS A 83 -0.96 11.34 1.03
C CYS A 83 0.13 12.06 0.22
N GLY A 84 1.30 12.24 0.79
CA GLY A 84 2.49 12.75 0.11
C GLY A 84 3.24 11.64 -0.60
N ASN A 85 4.19 12.02 -1.47
CA ASN A 85 5.06 11.07 -2.19
C ASN A 85 6.00 10.31 -1.25
N ASP A 86 6.28 10.84 -0.06
CA ASP A 86 7.14 10.23 0.96
C ASP A 86 6.36 9.28 1.87
N SER A 87 5.33 8.63 1.33
CA SER A 87 4.60 7.62 2.09
C SER A 87 5.51 6.40 2.24
N TRP A 88 5.97 6.13 3.46
CA TRP A 88 6.95 5.08 3.78
C TRP A 88 6.39 3.66 3.54
N SER A 89 6.77 2.69 4.35
CA SER A 89 6.12 1.38 4.37
C SER A 89 4.77 1.43 5.08
N ILE A 90 3.84 0.61 4.62
CA ILE A 90 2.65 0.27 5.41
C ILE A 90 3.10 -0.60 6.59
N GLY A 91 2.58 -0.34 7.79
CA GLY A 91 2.71 -1.23 8.95
C GLY A 91 1.51 -2.18 9.04
N TYR A 92 1.71 -3.40 9.52
CA TYR A 92 0.62 -4.33 9.78
C TYR A 92 0.76 -5.01 11.13
N GLY A 93 -0.34 -5.13 11.87
CA GLY A 93 -0.43 -5.93 13.07
C GLY A 93 -1.82 -5.88 13.68
N GLN A 94 -2.27 -7.00 14.28
CA GLN A 94 -3.59 -7.11 14.92
C GLN A 94 -4.72 -6.57 14.02
N GLU A 95 -4.77 -7.06 12.77
CA GLU A 95 -5.77 -6.67 11.76
C GLU A 95 -5.81 -5.16 11.46
N THR A 96 -4.74 -4.43 11.77
CA THR A 96 -4.64 -2.99 11.56
C THR A 96 -3.51 -2.71 10.58
N LEU A 97 -3.84 -1.98 9.51
CA LEU A 97 -2.87 -1.36 8.63
C LEU A 97 -2.58 0.06 9.13
N VAL A 98 -1.30 0.42 9.14
CA VAL A 98 -0.82 1.73 9.58
C VAL A 98 -0.21 2.45 8.38
N LEU A 99 -0.79 3.59 8.00
CA LEU A 99 -0.38 4.36 6.82
C LEU A 99 -0.15 5.83 7.16
N ALA A 100 0.84 6.46 6.52
CA ALA A 100 1.05 7.89 6.61
C ALA A 100 0.11 8.63 5.64
N GLY A 101 -0.45 9.75 6.07
CA GLY A 101 -1.34 10.56 5.26
C GLY A 101 -1.39 12.02 5.71
N LYS A 102 -2.20 12.80 5.01
CA LYS A 102 -2.45 14.22 5.26
C LYS A 102 -3.71 14.38 6.10
N SER A 103 -3.72 15.37 7.00
CA SER A 103 -4.92 15.79 7.72
C SER A 103 -5.93 16.50 6.81
N THR A 104 -5.44 17.18 5.77
CA THR A 104 -6.24 17.95 4.81
C THR A 104 -5.58 17.91 3.43
N GLU A 105 -6.34 18.18 2.37
CA GLU A 105 -5.80 18.22 1.00
C GLU A 105 -4.81 19.38 0.78
N ALA A 106 -4.91 20.46 1.56
CA ALA A 106 -4.09 21.66 1.42
C ALA A 106 -2.63 21.48 1.87
N LEU A 107 -2.33 20.41 2.63
CA LEU A 107 -0.98 20.18 3.11
C LEU A 107 -0.11 19.50 2.02
N PRO A 108 1.17 19.90 1.86
CA PRO A 108 2.04 19.26 0.87
C PRO A 108 2.59 17.93 1.38
N TRP A 109 2.81 17.80 2.69
CA TRP A 109 3.44 16.65 3.34
C TRP A 109 2.44 15.84 4.17
N ASN A 110 2.76 14.57 4.39
CA ASN A 110 2.08 13.76 5.40
C ASN A 110 2.29 14.41 6.77
N ASN A 111 1.24 14.47 7.60
CA ASN A 111 1.29 14.98 8.98
C ASN A 111 0.54 14.08 9.97
N CYS A 112 0.00 12.97 9.48
CA CYS A 112 -0.79 12.05 10.26
C CYS A 112 -0.41 10.62 9.98
N VAL A 113 -0.62 9.77 10.96
CA VAL A 113 -0.66 8.32 10.81
C VAL A 113 -2.09 7.86 11.01
N PHE A 114 -2.56 6.96 10.15
CA PHE A 114 -3.90 6.41 10.15
C PHE A 114 -3.82 4.90 10.39
N GLY A 115 -4.65 4.42 11.31
CA GLY A 115 -4.95 3.01 11.47
C GLY A 115 -6.25 2.68 10.75
N ILE A 116 -6.23 1.70 9.86
CA ILE A 116 -7.42 1.15 9.20
C ILE A 116 -7.49 -0.36 9.39
N SER A 117 -8.68 -0.93 9.32
CA SER A 117 -8.90 -2.38 9.38
C SER A 117 -8.35 -3.05 8.12
N SER A 118 -7.61 -4.15 8.27
CA SER A 118 -7.14 -4.94 7.12
C SER A 118 -8.26 -5.73 6.43
N SER A 119 -9.36 -6.00 7.14
CA SER A 119 -10.48 -6.79 6.60
C SER A 119 -11.31 -6.05 5.56
N ASP A 120 -11.50 -4.75 5.72
CA ASP A 120 -12.43 -3.94 4.90
C ASP A 120 -11.96 -2.50 4.63
N GLY A 121 -10.79 -2.09 5.15
CA GLY A 121 -10.26 -0.74 5.01
C GLY A 121 -10.96 0.32 5.87
N SER A 122 -11.85 -0.07 6.78
CA SER A 122 -12.55 0.86 7.67
C SER A 122 -11.59 1.59 8.60
N PHE A 123 -11.87 2.88 8.85
CA PHE A 123 -11.07 3.71 9.75
C PHE A 123 -11.15 3.20 11.20
N ARG A 124 -9.99 3.09 11.86
CA ARG A 124 -9.89 2.74 13.29
C ARG A 124 -9.44 3.92 14.14
N TRP A 125 -8.37 4.60 13.75
CA TRP A 125 -7.83 5.73 14.51
C TRP A 125 -6.92 6.61 13.65
N ARG A 126 -6.64 7.81 14.17
CA ARG A 126 -5.70 8.77 13.59
C ARG A 126 -4.82 9.34 14.69
N PHE A 127 -3.56 9.55 14.36
CA PHE A 127 -2.61 10.29 15.17
C PHE A 127 -2.04 11.46 14.38
N GLU A 128 -2.16 12.67 14.91
CA GLU A 128 -1.51 13.87 14.35
C GLU A 128 -0.09 13.97 14.88
N ALA A 129 0.89 13.81 14.01
CA ALA A 129 2.28 13.95 14.40
C ALA A 129 2.62 15.44 14.49
N THR A 130 2.95 15.91 15.69
CA THR A 130 3.44 17.28 15.93
C THR A 130 4.88 17.50 15.47
N LEU A 131 5.61 16.42 15.16
CA LEU A 131 6.92 16.43 14.52
C LEU A 131 6.98 15.25 13.54
N LEU A 132 7.30 15.50 12.27
CA LEU A 132 7.70 14.45 11.35
C LEU A 132 9.15 14.69 10.92
N LEU A 133 9.92 13.62 11.00
CA LEU A 133 11.30 13.57 10.56
C LEU A 133 11.30 13.63 9.03
N PHE A 134 11.59 14.80 8.47
CA PHE A 134 11.98 14.92 7.07
C PHE A 134 13.33 14.20 6.89
N PHE A 135 13.44 13.35 5.88
CA PHE A 135 14.71 12.85 5.36
C PHE A 135 14.77 13.15 3.87
#